data_AF-A0A350WQN4-F1
#
_entry.id   AF-A0A350WQN4-F1
#
_cell.length_a   1.000
_cell.length_b   1.000
_cell.length_c   1.000
_cell.angle_alpha   90.00
_cell.angle_beta   90.00
_cell.angle_gamma   90.00
#
_symmetry.space_group_name_H-M   'P 1'
#
loop_
_entity.id
_entity.type
_entity.pdbx_description
1 polymer ?
#
loop_
_entity_poly.entity_id
_entity_poly.type
_entity_poly.pdbx_seq_one_letter_code
_entity_poly.pdbx_strand_id
1 'polypeptide(L)' 'MKRVLTFYFLFSFILISCGTPSTDSNSPAQYIENKGSDTIVNLALAWAERYQSERPDVRISVTGGGSGTGIAALINGT' A
#
# COMPACT_ATOMS: atom_id res chain seq x y z
N MET A 1 -23.59 43.48 -18.83
CA MET A 1 -24.05 42.09 -18.67
C MET A 1 -23.05 41.06 -19.21
N LYS A 2 -22.59 41.17 -20.47
CA LYS A 2 -21.60 40.23 -21.05
C LYS A 2 -20.27 40.11 -20.28
N ARG A 3 -19.71 41.24 -19.82
CA ARG A 3 -18.45 41.27 -19.04
C ARG A 3 -18.57 40.60 -17.66
N VAL A 4 -19.72 40.73 -16.99
CA VAL A 4 -19.98 40.10 -15.68
C VAL A 4 -20.11 38.58 -15.84
N LEU A 5 -20.74 38.12 -16.93
CA LEU A 5 -20.82 36.71 -17.29
C LEU A 5 -19.43 36.12 -17.59
N THR A 6 -18.56 36.87 -18.28
CA THR A 6 -17.17 36.46 -18.53
C THR A 6 -16.36 36.33 -17.24
N PHE A 7 -16.52 37.25 -16.28
CA PHE A 7 -15.85 37.15 -14.98
C PHE A 7 -16.32 35.94 -14.16
N TYR A 8 -17.63 35.63 -14.17
CA TYR A 8 -18.17 34.43 -13.51
C TYR A 8 -17.64 33.13 -14.13
N PHE A 9 -17.54 33.09 -15.46
CA PHE A 9 -17.01 31.93 -16.17
C PHE A 9 -15.52 31.71 -15.88
N LEU A 10 -14.74 32.79 -15.79
CA LEU A 10 -13.32 32.73 -15.46
C LEU A 10 -13.07 32.33 -13.99
N PHE A 11 -13.92 32.80 -13.07
CA PHE A 11 -13.84 32.44 -11.65
C PHE A 11 -14.18 30.96 -11.40
N SER A 12 -15.13 30.40 -12.15
CA SER A 12 -15.45 28.97 -12.13
C SER A 12 -14.28 28.09 -12.58
N PHE A 13 -13.51 28.54 -13.58
CA PHE A 13 -12.34 27.83 -14.09
C PHE A 13 -11.19 27.75 -13.08
N ILE A 14 -11.04 28.76 -12.21
CA ILE A 14 -9.99 28.81 -11.18
C ILE A 14 -10.27 27.79 -10.05
N LEU A 15 -11.54 27.52 -9.75
CA LEU A 15 -11.93 26.61 -8.66
C LEU A 15 -11.77 25.12 -9.04
N ILE A 16 -11.66 24.79 -10.34
CA ILE A 16 -11.49 23.40 -10.82
C ILE A 16 -9.99 23.00 -10.88
N SER A 17 -9.07 23.97 -10.79
CA SER A 17 -7.63 23.72 -11.00
C SER A 17 -6.87 23.16 -9.79
N CYS A 18 -7.52 22.94 -8.64
CA CYS A 18 -6.90 22.31 -7.48
C CYS A 18 -7.33 20.83 -7.38
N GLY A 19 -6.93 20.05 -8.38
CA GLY A 19 -6.91 18.59 -8.27
C GLY A 19 -5.61 18.18 -7.60
N THR A 20 -5.69 17.49 -6.47
CA THR A 20 -4.55 16.87 -5.79
C THR A 20 -3.74 16.09 -6.83
N PRO A 21 -2.41 16.27 -6.93
CA PRO A 21 -1.61 15.39 -7.77
C PRO A 21 -1.81 13.98 -7.25
N SER A 22 -2.45 13.13 -8.05
CA SER A 22 -2.44 11.70 -7.86
C SER A 22 -0.97 11.29 -7.86
N THR A 23 -0.42 11.01 -6.69
CA THR A 23 0.87 10.35 -6.55
C THR A 23 0.78 9.06 -7.35
N ASP A 24 1.31 9.07 -8.57
CA ASP A 24 1.51 7.88 -9.38
C ASP A 24 2.37 6.93 -8.56
N SER A 25 1.68 6.05 -7.84
CA SER A 25 2.24 5.04 -6.95
C SER A 25 2.74 3.86 -7.78
N ASN A 26 3.49 4.16 -8.85
CA ASN A 26 4.04 3.19 -9.78
C ASN A 26 5.42 2.71 -9.33
N SER A 27 5.81 2.98 -8.08
CA SER A 27 6.89 2.23 -7.44
C SER A 27 6.37 0.81 -7.16
N PRO A 28 7.06 -0.23 -7.66
CA PRO A 28 6.63 -1.60 -7.40
C PRO A 28 6.56 -1.79 -5.89
N ALA A 29 5.37 -2.12 -5.39
CA ALA A 29 5.19 -2.36 -3.96
C ALA A 29 6.17 -3.46 -3.54
N GLN A 30 6.99 -3.18 -2.54
CA GLN A 30 7.96 -4.17 -2.08
C GLN A 30 7.19 -5.35 -1.48
N TYR A 31 7.46 -6.56 -1.96
CA TYR A 31 6.75 -7.75 -1.52
C TYR A 31 7.61 -8.56 -0.55
N ILE A 32 7.02 -8.95 0.57
CA ILE A 32 7.63 -9.81 1.59
C ILE A 32 6.75 -11.08 1.71
N GLU A 33 7.37 -12.24 1.50
CA GLU A 33 6.75 -13.53 1.78
C GLU A 33 7.30 -14.04 3.13
N ASN A 34 6.40 -14.23 4.11
CA ASN A 34 6.72 -14.71 5.44
C ASN A 34 6.13 -16.10 5.65
N LYS A 35 7.01 -17.11 5.70
CA LYS A 35 6.61 -18.52 5.87
C LYS A 35 7.21 -19.07 7.14
N GLY A 36 6.42 -19.77 7.95
CA GLY A 36 6.97 -20.32 9.19
C GLY A 36 5.99 -20.99 10.12
N SER A 37 6.26 -20.84 11.42
CA SER A 37 5.61 -21.60 12.48
C SER A 37 4.12 -21.29 12.63
N ASP A 38 3.29 -22.33 12.72
CA ASP A 38 1.88 -22.20 13.07
C ASP A 38 1.67 -21.60 14.45
N THR A 39 2.63 -21.79 15.37
CA THR A 39 2.57 -21.20 16.72
C THR A 39 2.64 -19.68 16.68
N ILE A 40 3.31 -19.08 15.68
CA ILE A 40 3.50 -17.63 15.58
C ILE A 40 2.66 -16.98 14.47
N VAL A 41 1.98 -17.75 13.63
CA VAL A 41 1.33 -17.25 12.40
C VAL A 41 0.36 -16.09 12.68
N ASN A 42 -0.42 -16.17 13.76
CA ASN A 42 -1.37 -15.12 14.13
C ASN A 42 -0.68 -13.84 14.61
N LEU A 43 0.45 -13.97 15.33
CA LEU A 43 1.26 -12.82 15.73
C LEU A 43 1.92 -12.16 14.52
N ALA A 44 2.45 -12.98 13.60
CA ALA A 44 3.04 -12.50 12.36
C ALA A 44 2.02 -11.77 11.47
N LEU A 45 0.77 -12.25 11.40
CA LEU A 45 -0.34 -11.55 10.73
C LEU A 45 -0.62 -10.18 11.36
N ALA A 46 -0.73 -10.11 12.69
CA ALA A 46 -0.95 -8.84 13.39
C ALA A 46 0.19 -7.83 13.15
N TRP A 47 1.43 -8.30 13.10
CA TRP A 47 2.58 -7.46 12.73
C TRP A 47 2.53 -7.02 11.27
N ALA A 48 2.14 -7.90 10.34
CA ALA A 48 1.99 -7.56 8.93
C ALA A 48 0.95 -6.46 8.72
N GLU A 49 -0.21 -6.56 9.36
CA GLU A 49 -1.27 -5.54 9.32
C GLU A 49 -0.77 -4.21 9.87
N ARG A 50 -0.12 -4.22 11.03
CA ARG A 50 0.41 -3.00 11.65
C ARG A 50 1.49 -2.36 10.78
N TYR A 51 2.42 -3.15 10.24
CA TYR A 51 3.49 -2.61 9.41
C TYR A 51 2.96 -2.02 8.10
N GLN A 52 1.99 -2.67 7.46
CA GLN A 52 1.34 -2.13 6.26
C GLN A 52 0.64 -0.79 6.51
N SER A 53 0.11 -0.56 7.72
CA SER A 53 -0.44 0.76 8.09
C SER A 53 0.63 1.87 8.14
N GLU A 54 1.88 1.52 8.45
CA GLU A 54 3.01 2.46 8.50
C GLU A 54 3.73 2.59 7.16
N ARG A 55 3.72 1.51 6.37
CA ARG A 55 4.38 1.37 5.07
C ARG A 55 3.40 0.84 4.01
N PRO A 56 2.51 1.69 3.49
CA PRO A 56 1.53 1.28 2.47
C PRO A 56 2.18 0.84 1.15
N ASP A 57 3.45 1.18 0.94
CA ASP A 57 4.29 0.76 -0.18
C ASP A 57 4.78 -0.68 -0.08
N VAL A 58 4.58 -1.36 1.06
CA VAL A 58 5.03 -2.73 1.31
C VAL A 58 3.83 -3.66 1.41
N ARG A 59 3.91 -4.82 0.75
CA ARG A 59 2.92 -5.89 0.81
C ARG A 59 3.53 -7.11 1.49
N ILE A 60 2.86 -7.64 2.50
CA ILE A 60 3.35 -8.79 3.28
C ILE A 60 2.33 -9.92 3.18
N SER A 61 2.79 -11.11 2.78
CA SER A 61 2.03 -12.36 2.86
C SER A 61 2.56 -13.20 4.02
N VAL A 62 1.67 -13.78 4.82
CA VAL A 62 2.04 -14.62 5.96
C VAL A 62 1.43 -16.01 5.77
N THR A 63 2.24 -17.05 5.86
CA THR A 63 1.84 -18.45 5.66
C THR A 63 2.39 -19.32 6.79
N GLY A 64 1.50 -20.08 7.43
CA GLY A 64 1.85 -21.14 8.39
C GLY A 64 2.36 -22.41 7.69
N GLY A 65 2.56 -23.48 8.45
CA GLY A 65 3.09 -24.76 7.99
C GLY A 65 4.17 -25.35 8.91
N GLY A 66 4.43 -24.71 10.05
CA GLY A 66 5.41 -25.16 11.05
C GLY A 66 6.82 -24.60 10.85
N SER A 67 7.66 -24.65 11.89
CA SER A 67 9.02 -24.08 11.85
C SER A 67 9.91 -24.70 10.76
N GLY A 68 9.71 -25.99 10.45
CA GLY A 68 10.41 -26.65 9.35
C GLY A 68 10.11 -26.05 7.98
N THR A 69 8.87 -25.57 7.77
CA THR A 69 8.48 -24.85 6.54
C THR A 69 9.25 -23.55 6.41
N GLY A 70 9.42 -22.79 7.50
CA GLY A 70 10.21 -21.56 7.48
C GLY A 70 11.69 -21.81 7.18
N ILE A 71 12.30 -22.83 7.79
CA ILE A 71 13.70 -23.18 7.51
C ILE A 71 13.87 -23.65 6.07
N ALA A 72 12.97 -24.51 5.57
CA ALA A 72 13.00 -24.97 4.19
C ALA A 72 12.80 -23.82 3.19
N ALA A 73 11.89 -22.89 3.49
CA ALA A 73 11.64 -21.71 2.69
C ALA A 73 12.90 -20.84 2.56
N LEU A 74 13.61 -20.59 3.67
CA LEU A 74 14.88 -19.85 3.66
C LEU A 74 15.97 -20.56 2.85
N ILE A 75 16.10 -21.88 2.98
CA ILE A 75 17.06 -22.67 2.19
C ILE A 75 16.74 -22.56 0.69
N ASN A 76 15.46 -22.55 0.34
CA ASN A 76 15.00 -22.51 -1.05
C ASN A 76 14.88 -21.09 -1.62
N GLY A 77 15.06 -20.04 -0.81
CA GLY A 77 14.90 -18.65 -1.23
C GLY A 77 13.45 -18.28 -1.57
N THR A 78 12.49 -18.88 -0.85
CA THR A 78 11.04 -18.67 -1.02
C THR A 78 10.39 -18.19 0.26
#